data_AF-A0A7S2M835-F1
#
_entry.id   AF-A0A7S2M835-F1
#
_cell.length_a   1.000
_cell.length_b   1.000
_cell.length_c   1.000
_cell.angle_alpha   90.00
_cell.angle_beta   90.00
_cell.angle_gamma   90.00
#
_symmetry.space_group_name_H-M   'P 1'
#
loop_
_entity.id
_entity.type
_entity.pdbx_description
1 polymer ?
#
loop_
_entity_poly.entity_id
_entity_poly.type
_entity_poly.pdbx_seq_one_letter_code
_entity_poly.pdbx_strand_id
1 'polypeptide(L)'
;VPGAGEGAPAREVQAVATFEANIPMILRFLVDNDLGGGRWMELPAGAYSSVTEGRLSGAQLEVVADAAAARAVPLDEEAGSSVPPVRILSIQTLADADGALGAAAIALAVEGSARLHARA
;
A
#
# COMPACT_ATOMS: atom_id res chain seq x y z
N VAL A 1 60.71 -6.64 38.54
CA VAL A 1 60.22 -5.53 37.69
C VAL A 1 59.21 -6.12 36.71
N PRO A 2 58.00 -5.56 36.61
CA PRO A 2 56.86 -6.19 35.96
C PRO A 2 57.04 -6.19 34.44
N GLY A 3 56.89 -7.37 33.83
CA GLY A 3 56.77 -7.51 32.37
C GLY A 3 55.35 -7.13 31.97
N ALA A 4 55.20 -5.93 31.43
CA ALA A 4 53.95 -5.41 30.92
C ALA A 4 53.35 -6.39 29.90
N GLY A 5 52.09 -6.75 30.11
CA GLY A 5 51.32 -7.50 29.12
C GLY A 5 51.30 -6.74 27.81
N GLU A 6 51.76 -7.40 26.75
CA GLU A 6 51.75 -6.90 25.39
C GLU A 6 50.30 -6.66 24.99
N GLY A 7 49.90 -5.39 24.99
CA GLY A 7 48.56 -4.97 24.62
C GLY A 7 48.30 -5.38 23.18
N ALA A 8 47.32 -6.26 22.98
CA ALA A 8 46.85 -6.62 21.66
C ALA A 8 46.56 -5.32 20.87
N PRO A 9 47.04 -5.20 19.61
CA PRO A 9 46.86 -3.97 18.85
C PRO A 9 45.37 -3.66 18.76
N ALA A 10 45.02 -2.42 19.14
CA ALA A 10 43.66 -1.92 19.02
C ALA A 10 43.22 -2.07 17.56
N ARG A 11 42.28 -2.98 17.31
CA ARG A 11 41.76 -3.25 15.97
C ARG A 11 41.01 -2.01 15.50
N GLU A 12 41.59 -1.33 14.53
CA GLU A 12 41.00 -0.13 13.93
C GLU A 12 39.70 -0.53 13.21
N VAL A 13 38.55 -0.14 13.77
CA VAL A 13 37.24 -0.40 13.17
C VAL A 13 37.03 0.65 12.09
N GLN A 14 37.27 0.26 10.84
CA GLN A 14 37.00 1.11 9.70
C GLN A 14 35.49 1.12 9.42
N ALA A 15 34.82 2.20 9.81
CA ALA A 15 33.42 2.42 9.44
C ALA A 15 33.35 2.75 7.95
N VAL A 16 32.85 1.83 7.14
CA VAL A 16 32.56 2.06 5.72
C VAL A 16 31.18 2.70 5.64
N ALA A 17 31.00 3.70 4.78
CA ALA A 17 29.69 4.30 4.57
C ALA A 17 28.72 3.24 4.02
N THR A 18 27.81 2.78 4.85
CA THR A 18 26.69 1.91 4.46
C THR A 18 25.53 2.78 4.02
N PHE A 19 25.18 2.71 2.74
CA PHE A 19 23.93 3.28 2.25
C PHE A 19 22.83 2.27 2.55
N GLU A 20 22.17 2.42 3.70
CA GLU A 20 20.92 1.72 3.91
C GLU A 20 19.89 2.23 2.89
N ALA A 21 19.15 1.31 2.31
CA ALA A 21 18.42 1.53 1.08
C ALA A 21 17.41 2.67 1.25
N ASN A 22 17.67 3.81 0.60
CA ASN A 22 16.73 4.94 0.52
C ASN A 22 15.59 4.58 -0.44
N ILE A 23 14.74 3.67 0.02
CA ILE A 23 13.61 3.14 -0.73
C ILE A 23 12.35 3.87 -0.25
N PRO A 24 11.49 4.36 -1.17
CA PRO A 24 10.18 4.91 -0.81
C PRO A 24 9.40 3.98 0.12
N MET A 25 8.82 4.54 1.18
CA MET A 25 8.09 3.76 2.20
C MET A 25 7.02 2.83 1.59
N ILE A 26 6.34 3.28 0.54
CA ILE A 26 5.34 2.46 -0.18
C ILE A 26 5.99 1.22 -0.79
N LEU A 27 7.15 1.36 -1.45
CA LEU A 27 7.85 0.22 -2.04
C LEU A 27 8.37 -0.72 -0.96
N ARG A 28 8.88 -0.18 0.15
CA ARG A 28 9.30 -1.00 1.29
C ARG A 28 8.15 -1.80 1.88
N PHE A 29 7.00 -1.15 2.10
CA PHE A 29 5.78 -1.81 2.59
C PHE A 29 5.32 -2.94 1.66
N LEU A 30 5.33 -2.71 0.35
CA LEU A 30 4.92 -3.73 -0.62
C LEU A 30 5.86 -4.94 -0.60
N VAL A 31 7.17 -4.70 -0.59
CA VAL A 31 8.18 -5.77 -0.56
C VAL A 31 8.14 -6.56 0.74
N ASP A 32 8.06 -5.87 1.89
CA ASP A 32 8.05 -6.53 3.21
C ASP A 32 6.81 -7.40 3.43
N ASN A 33 5.69 -7.11 2.76
CA ASN A 33 4.42 -7.83 2.92
C ASN A 33 4.07 -8.72 1.70
N ASP A 34 5.00 -8.92 0.77
CA ASP A 34 4.77 -9.68 -0.49
C ASP A 34 3.53 -9.19 -1.28
N LEU A 35 3.30 -7.88 -1.25
CA LEU A 35 2.20 -7.22 -1.96
C LEU A 35 2.67 -6.72 -3.33
N GLY A 36 1.79 -6.91 -4.32
CA GLY A 36 1.93 -6.35 -5.67
C GLY A 36 0.82 -5.34 -5.97
N GLY A 37 0.96 -4.61 -7.07
CA GLY A 37 -0.09 -3.70 -7.53
C GLY A 37 -1.38 -4.45 -7.89
N GLY A 38 -2.53 -3.92 -7.45
CA GLY A 38 -3.85 -4.47 -7.80
C GLY A 38 -4.19 -5.84 -7.17
N ARG A 39 -3.43 -6.29 -6.16
CA ARG A 39 -3.67 -7.56 -5.47
C ARG A 39 -4.82 -7.48 -4.48
N TRP A 40 -5.56 -8.57 -4.36
CA TRP A 40 -6.45 -8.76 -3.22
C TRP A 40 -5.64 -8.89 -1.93
N MET A 41 -6.12 -8.25 -0.88
CA MET A 41 -5.55 -8.32 0.46
C MET A 41 -6.62 -8.69 1.49
N GLU A 42 -6.23 -9.46 2.48
CA GLU A 42 -7.05 -9.82 3.63
C GLU A 42 -6.51 -9.16 4.90
N LEU A 43 -7.43 -8.67 5.73
CA LEU A 43 -7.17 -8.29 7.11
C LEU A 43 -7.93 -9.28 8.01
N PRO A 44 -7.23 -10.13 8.80
CA PRO A 44 -7.87 -11.09 9.67
C PRO A 44 -8.78 -10.42 10.70
N ALA A 45 -9.81 -11.15 11.15
CA ALA A 45 -10.68 -10.68 12.23
C ALA A 45 -9.86 -10.34 13.49
N GLY A 46 -10.17 -9.19 14.11
CA GLY A 46 -9.44 -8.67 15.27
C GLY A 46 -8.12 -7.97 14.95
N ALA A 47 -7.66 -7.98 13.69
CA ALA A 47 -6.46 -7.28 13.28
C ALA A 47 -6.70 -5.83 12.81
N TYR A 48 -7.95 -5.38 12.83
CA TYR A 48 -8.35 -4.04 12.45
C TYR A 48 -9.42 -3.46 13.38
N SER A 49 -9.48 -2.13 13.47
CA SER A 49 -10.53 -1.38 14.13
C SER A 49 -11.20 -0.42 13.15
N SER A 50 -12.54 -0.36 13.15
CA SER A 50 -13.28 0.61 12.34
C SER A 50 -13.11 2.04 12.86
N VAL A 51 -13.04 3.00 11.93
CA VAL A 51 -12.97 4.43 12.24
C VAL A 51 -14.37 5.02 12.10
N THR A 52 -15.01 5.31 13.23
CA THR A 52 -16.35 5.92 13.27
C THR A 52 -16.33 7.43 13.44
N GLU A 53 -15.36 7.94 14.20
CA GLU A 53 -15.14 9.37 14.45
C GLU A 53 -13.79 9.80 13.87
N GLY A 54 -13.66 11.07 13.45
CA GLY A 54 -12.39 11.60 12.92
C GLY A 54 -11.97 11.02 11.57
N ARG A 55 -12.94 10.53 10.78
CA ARG A 55 -12.72 9.96 9.44
C ARG A 55 -11.95 10.92 8.53
N LEU A 56 -10.98 10.37 7.80
CA LEU A 56 -10.14 11.13 6.86
C LEU A 56 -10.56 10.97 5.41
N SER A 57 -11.38 9.95 5.10
CA SER A 57 -11.78 9.60 3.74
C SER A 57 -13.28 9.68 3.49
N GLY A 58 -13.66 9.79 2.21
CA GLY A 58 -15.04 9.64 1.74
C GLY A 58 -15.45 8.19 1.45
N ALA A 59 -14.62 7.20 1.78
CA ALA A 59 -14.90 5.79 1.52
C ALA A 59 -16.07 5.27 2.37
N GLN A 60 -16.64 4.12 1.99
CA GLN A 60 -17.72 3.50 2.78
C GLN A 60 -17.19 2.79 4.04
N LEU A 61 -15.98 2.22 3.96
CA LEU A 61 -15.30 1.54 5.06
C LEU A 61 -13.95 2.22 5.29
N GLU A 62 -13.64 2.49 6.55
CA GLU A 62 -12.35 3.06 6.97
C GLU A 62 -11.91 2.30 8.22
N VAL A 63 -10.71 1.74 8.16
CA VAL A 63 -10.16 0.89 9.21
C VAL A 63 -8.70 1.24 9.47
N VAL A 64 -8.26 1.00 10.70
CA VAL A 64 -6.84 1.05 11.09
C VAL A 64 -6.41 -0.36 11.44
N ALA A 65 -5.23 -0.76 10.95
CA ALA A 65 -4.63 -2.06 11.20
C ALA A 65 -3.12 -1.90 11.29
N ASP A 66 -2.45 -2.86 11.95
CA ASP A 66 -1.00 -2.98 11.88
C ASP A 66 -0.57 -3.37 10.46
N ALA A 67 0.50 -2.76 9.96
CA ALA A 67 1.00 -3.03 8.60
C ALA A 67 1.31 -4.52 8.37
N ALA A 68 1.83 -5.22 9.38
CA ALA A 68 2.17 -6.64 9.31
C ALA A 68 0.94 -7.57 9.35
N ALA A 69 -0.26 -7.04 9.63
CA ALA A 69 -1.49 -7.82 9.60
C ALA A 69 -2.04 -8.03 8.18
N ALA A 70 -1.61 -7.22 7.21
CA ALA A 70 -2.03 -7.32 5.82
C ALA A 70 -1.47 -8.60 5.18
N ARG A 71 -2.35 -9.38 4.54
CA ARG A 71 -1.95 -10.61 3.85
C ARG A 71 -2.39 -10.56 2.40
N ALA A 72 -1.47 -10.85 1.49
CA ALA A 72 -1.80 -10.96 0.07
C ALA A 72 -2.59 -12.26 -0.17
N VAL A 73 -3.70 -12.19 -0.90
CA VAL A 73 -4.41 -13.39 -1.36
C VAL A 73 -3.59 -14.03 -2.49
N PRO A 74 -3.27 -15.34 -2.44
CA PRO A 74 -2.52 -16.04 -3.48
C PRO A 74 -3.19 -15.95 -4.86
N LEU A 75 -2.39 -15.80 -5.92
CA LEU A 75 -2.90 -15.62 -7.30
C LEU A 75 -3.47 -16.90 -7.92
N ASP A 76 -3.09 -18.06 -7.39
CA ASP A 76 -3.64 -19.36 -7.76
C ASP A 76 -5.03 -19.61 -7.16
N GLU A 77 -5.48 -18.77 -6.22
CA GLU A 77 -6.86 -18.73 -5.79
C GLU A 77 -7.73 -17.91 -6.77
N GLU A 78 -8.98 -18.34 -6.96
CA GLU A 78 -9.95 -17.64 -7.82
C GLU A 78 -10.14 -16.18 -7.39
N ALA A 79 -10.20 -15.93 -6.08
CA ALA A 79 -10.29 -14.58 -5.56
C ALA A 79 -9.06 -13.75 -5.91
N GLY A 80 -7.84 -14.27 -5.67
CA GLY A 80 -6.59 -13.55 -5.89
C GLY A 80 -6.31 -13.20 -7.35
N SER A 81 -6.86 -13.95 -8.31
CA SER A 81 -6.78 -13.67 -9.75
C SER A 81 -7.97 -12.87 -10.32
N SER A 82 -9.00 -12.60 -9.51
CA SER A 82 -10.18 -11.84 -9.93
C SER A 82 -9.95 -10.32 -9.90
N VAL A 83 -10.74 -9.59 -10.70
CA VAL A 83 -10.80 -8.13 -10.67
C VAL A 83 -12.16 -7.71 -10.09
N PRO A 84 -12.21 -6.88 -9.02
CA PRO A 84 -13.48 -6.41 -8.48
C PRO A 84 -14.20 -5.48 -9.48
N PRO A 85 -15.51 -5.28 -9.34
CA PRO A 85 -16.21 -4.26 -10.11
C PRO A 85 -15.58 -2.88 -9.93
N VAL A 86 -15.14 -2.25 -11.02
CA VAL A 86 -14.52 -0.93 -11.02
C VAL A 86 -15.49 0.13 -11.53
N ARG A 87 -15.44 1.31 -10.91
CA ARG A 87 -16.22 2.48 -11.35
C ARG A 87 -15.36 3.35 -12.26
N ILE A 88 -15.74 3.47 -13.52
CA ILE A 88 -15.02 4.26 -14.52
C ILE A 88 -15.81 5.55 -14.77
N LEU A 89 -15.17 6.69 -14.47
CA LEU A 89 -15.72 8.01 -14.73
C LEU A 89 -15.05 8.62 -15.95
N SER A 90 -15.82 8.86 -17.01
CA SER A 90 -15.39 9.57 -18.21
C SER A 90 -15.85 11.02 -18.12
N ILE A 91 -14.90 11.96 -18.16
CA ILE A 91 -15.16 13.39 -18.14
C ILE A 91 -14.67 13.98 -19.46
N GLN A 92 -15.57 14.61 -20.19
CA GLN A 92 -15.24 15.47 -21.32
C GLN A 92 -15.54 16.91 -20.94
N THR A 93 -14.63 17.82 -21.27
CA THR A 93 -14.77 19.24 -20.94
C THR A 93 -14.62 20.07 -22.20
N LEU A 94 -15.33 21.18 -22.23
CA LEU A 94 -15.13 22.27 -23.18
C LEU A 94 -14.61 23.46 -22.38
N ALA A 95 -13.46 23.98 -22.79
CA ALA A 95 -12.90 25.20 -22.24
C ALA A 95 -12.96 26.33 -23.28
N ASP A 96 -13.08 27.57 -22.81
CA ASP A 96 -12.95 28.74 -23.67
C ASP A 96 -11.48 29.05 -23.99
N ALA A 97 -11.25 30.15 -24.73
CA ALA A 97 -9.91 30.56 -25.14
C ALA A 97 -9.00 30.97 -23.96
N ASP A 98 -9.58 31.34 -22.82
CA ASP A 98 -8.87 31.71 -21.60
C ASP A 98 -8.63 30.49 -20.68
N GLY A 99 -9.05 29.30 -21.12
CA GLY A 99 -8.93 28.05 -20.37
C GLY A 99 -9.98 27.88 -19.27
N ALA A 100 -11.00 28.73 -19.22
CA ALA A 100 -12.09 28.57 -18.28
C ALA A 100 -13.04 27.46 -18.76
N LEU A 101 -13.50 26.64 -17.80
CA LEU A 101 -14.45 25.56 -18.05
C LEU A 101 -15.80 26.16 -18.48
N GLY A 102 -16.20 25.91 -19.73
CA GLY A 102 -17.48 26.34 -20.29
C GLY A 102 -18.58 25.28 -20.14
N ALA A 103 -18.24 24.01 -20.37
CA ALA A 103 -19.17 22.89 -20.21
C ALA A 103 -18.44 21.58 -19.90
N ALA A 104 -19.18 20.60 -19.35
CA ALA A 104 -18.68 19.24 -19.18
C ALA A 104 -19.77 18.20 -19.46
N ALA A 105 -19.38 17.10 -20.09
CA ALA A 105 -20.17 15.88 -20.18
C ALA A 105 -19.52 14.80 -19.30
N ILE A 106 -20.32 14.17 -18.46
CA ILE A 106 -19.83 13.22 -17.45
C ILE A 106 -20.63 11.93 -17.59
N ALA A 107 -19.94 10.81 -17.75
CA ALA A 107 -20.54 9.48 -17.83
C ALA A 107 -19.86 8.54 -16.83
N LEU A 108 -20.65 7.84 -16.04
CA LEU A 108 -20.19 6.83 -15.08
C LEU A 108 -20.61 5.44 -15.56
N ALA A 109 -19.65 4.53 -15.64
CA ALA A 109 -19.88 3.11 -15.90
C ALA A 109 -19.34 2.26 -14.75
N VAL A 110 -19.95 1.10 -14.53
CA VAL A 110 -19.42 0.08 -13.62
C VAL A 110 -19.09 -1.15 -14.46
N GLU A 111 -17.82 -1.51 -14.50
CA GLU A 111 -17.32 -2.66 -15.24
C GLU A 111 -16.99 -3.81 -14.29
N GLY A 112 -17.42 -5.03 -14.63
CA GLY A 112 -17.24 -6.22 -13.81
C GLY A 112 -18.53 -6.71 -13.14
N SER A 113 -18.55 -7.98 -12.71
CA SER A 113 -19.72 -8.60 -12.08
C SER A 113 -19.57 -8.64 -10.56
N ALA A 114 -20.66 -8.44 -9.82
CA ALA A 114 -20.69 -8.49 -8.35
C ALA A 114 -20.65 -9.94 -7.80
N ARG A 115 -19.75 -10.79 -8.31
CA ARG A 115 -19.58 -12.17 -7.83
C ARG A 115 -18.13 -12.42 -7.43
N LEU A 116 -17.79 -12.25 -6.14
CA LEU A 116 -17.74 -13.33 -5.15
C LEU A 116 -17.50 -12.77 -3.74
N HIS A 117 -17.76 -13.63 -2.77
CA HIS A 117 -18.05 -13.38 -1.36
C HIS A 117 -16.82 -13.02 -0.52
N ALA A 118 -16.95 -12.02 0.35
CA ALA A 118 -16.14 -12.01 1.58
C ALA A 118 -16.62 -13.19 2.43
N ARG A 119 -15.74 -14.16 2.69
CA ARG A 119 -16.00 -15.17 3.73
C ARG A 119 -15.95 -14.45 5.07
N ALA A 120 -17.05 -14.53 5.81
CA ALA A 120 -17.13 -14.15 7.22
C ALA A 120 -16.48 -15.22 8.10
#